data_AF-A0A920KV81-F1
#
_entry.id   AF-A0A920KV81-F1
#
_cell.length_a   1.000
_cell.length_b   1.000
_cell.length_c   1.000
_cell.angle_alpha   90.00
_cell.angle_beta   90.00
_cell.angle_gamma   90.00
#
_symmetry.space_group_name_H-M   'P 1'
#
loop_
_entity.id
_entity.type
_entity.pdbx_description
1 polymer ?
#
loop_
_entity_poly.entity_id
_entity_poly.type
_entity_poly.pdbx_seq_one_letter_code
_entity_poly.pdbx_strand_id
1 'polypeptide(L)'
;MAVLIFLILPIISFADEIFIPVELWLGENITQSEKIVFPEVNFKFGYKERHKIKGPIIWQNSKTNESIKVYVRSRYSKKEDKEISQLWTVTNNNQCLGRVFDNRNNRFIENGCKFPIGFWKQGESRSFTSNYFDERKGNYKRIKTITILNLENNDKSCLKFNWKSSQKGTVIDENIYEYCPRKRLR
;
A
#
# COMPACT_ATOMS: atom_id res chain seq x y z
N MET A 1 -45.52 20.69 34.88
CA MET A 1 -44.39 21.00 33.98
C MET A 1 -43.77 19.69 33.54
N ALA A 2 -43.99 19.27 32.30
CA ALA A 2 -43.36 18.07 31.75
C ALA A 2 -42.06 18.50 31.03
N VAL A 3 -40.92 18.03 31.52
CA VAL A 3 -39.62 18.27 30.89
C VAL A 3 -39.42 17.17 29.84
N LEU A 4 -39.48 17.56 28.57
CA LEU A 4 -39.21 16.67 27.44
C LEU A 4 -37.70 16.57 27.26
N ILE A 5 -37.11 15.45 27.70
CA ILE A 5 -35.68 15.16 27.49
C ILE A 5 -35.53 14.60 26.07
N PHE A 6 -35.00 15.41 25.15
CA PHE A 6 -34.56 14.93 23.84
C PHE A 6 -33.25 14.14 24.02
N LEU A 7 -33.36 12.81 23.98
CA LEU A 7 -32.21 11.92 23.84
C LEU A 7 -31.66 12.05 22.42
N ILE A 8 -30.59 12.83 22.25
CA ILE A 8 -29.82 12.88 21.01
C ILE A 8 -28.99 11.60 20.95
N LEU A 9 -29.54 10.55 20.33
CA LEU A 9 -28.77 9.35 20.01
C LEU A 9 -27.74 9.72 18.93
N PRO A 10 -26.43 9.46 19.13
CA PRO A 10 -25.46 9.65 18.08
C PRO A 10 -25.81 8.69 16.93
N ILE A 11 -26.01 9.25 15.74
CA ILE A 11 -26.14 8.45 14.52
C ILE A 11 -24.78 7.80 14.29
N ILE A 12 -24.63 6.55 14.71
CA ILE A 12 -23.47 5.74 14.39
C ILE A 12 -23.62 5.38 12.91
N SER A 13 -23.05 6.21 12.03
CA SER A 13 -22.90 5.86 10.62
C SER A 13 -21.83 4.77 10.54
N PHE A 14 -22.25 3.52 10.37
CA PHE A 14 -21.36 2.44 10.02
C PHE A 14 -21.03 2.60 8.53
N ALA A 15 -19.84 3.10 8.21
CA ALA A 15 -19.35 3.04 6.85
C ALA A 15 -19.15 1.55 6.47
N ASP A 16 -19.68 1.16 5.32
CA ASP A 16 -19.55 -0.20 4.80
C ASP A 16 -18.07 -0.56 4.58
N GLU A 17 -17.73 -1.81 4.86
CA GLU A 17 -16.41 -2.35 4.52
C GLU A 17 -16.36 -2.61 3.02
N ILE A 18 -15.36 -2.03 2.36
CA ILE A 18 -15.15 -2.21 0.93
C ILE A 18 -13.81 -2.90 0.74
N PHE A 19 -13.81 -3.95 -0.10
CA PHE A 19 -12.61 -4.69 -0.44
C PHE A 19 -11.76 -3.88 -1.42
N ILE A 20 -10.52 -3.59 -1.04
CA ILE A 20 -9.53 -2.92 -1.89
C ILE A 20 -8.63 -3.99 -2.54
N PRO A 21 -8.70 -4.19 -3.87
CA PRO A 21 -7.96 -5.23 -4.57
C PRO A 21 -6.52 -4.82 -4.88
N VAL A 22 -5.65 -5.81 -5.10
CA VAL A 22 -4.26 -5.58 -5.54
C VAL A 22 -4.24 -4.99 -6.95
N GLU A 23 -5.20 -5.38 -7.78
CA GLU A 23 -5.41 -4.89 -9.14
C GLU A 23 -5.51 -3.36 -9.22
N LEU A 24 -6.06 -2.71 -8.19
CA LEU A 24 -6.14 -1.25 -8.14
C LEU A 24 -4.75 -0.60 -8.06
N TRP A 25 -3.82 -1.20 -7.31
CA TRP A 25 -2.43 -0.75 -7.28
C TRP A 25 -1.70 -1.02 -8.59
N LEU A 26 -2.04 -2.14 -9.24
CA LEU A 26 -1.51 -2.52 -10.55
C LEU A 26 -2.11 -1.70 -11.69
N GLY A 27 -3.22 -0.98 -11.47
CA GLY A 27 -3.94 -0.28 -12.53
C GLY A 27 -4.58 -1.21 -13.56
N GLU A 28 -4.84 -2.46 -13.17
CA GLU A 28 -5.49 -3.49 -13.99
C GLU A 28 -7.02 -3.43 -13.85
N ASN A 29 -7.72 -4.24 -14.63
CA ASN A 29 -9.16 -4.45 -14.41
C ASN A 29 -9.38 -5.16 -13.08
N ILE A 30 -10.24 -4.60 -12.24
CA ILE A 30 -10.63 -5.20 -10.97
C ILE A 30 -11.50 -6.41 -11.26
N THR A 31 -11.08 -7.58 -10.78
CA THR A 31 -11.97 -8.74 -10.72
C THR A 31 -12.98 -8.48 -9.61
N GLN A 32 -14.26 -8.76 -9.82
CA GLN A 32 -15.32 -8.56 -8.79
C GLN A 32 -15.22 -9.58 -7.63
N SER A 33 -14.01 -10.06 -7.31
CA SER A 33 -13.75 -11.04 -6.27
C SER A 33 -13.18 -10.36 -5.02
N GLU A 34 -13.74 -10.68 -3.85
CA GLU A 34 -13.21 -10.24 -2.55
C GLU A 34 -12.04 -11.11 -2.08
N LYS A 35 -11.18 -11.51 -3.02
CA LYS A 35 -10.04 -12.38 -2.78
C LYS A 35 -8.78 -11.70 -3.28
N ILE A 36 -7.74 -11.77 -2.47
CA ILE A 36 -6.43 -11.32 -2.89
C ILE A 36 -5.87 -12.30 -3.91
N VAL A 37 -5.65 -11.79 -5.11
CA VAL A 37 -5.03 -12.49 -6.22
C VAL A 37 -3.68 -11.86 -6.56
N PHE A 38 -2.83 -12.65 -7.24
CA PHE A 38 -1.55 -12.18 -7.76
C PHE A 38 -1.54 -12.30 -9.30
N PRO A 39 -2.29 -11.44 -10.03
CA PRO A 39 -2.35 -11.51 -11.48
C PRO A 39 -0.99 -11.23 -12.13
N GLU A 40 -0.71 -11.92 -13.23
CA GLU A 40 0.48 -11.66 -14.02
C GLU A 40 0.38 -10.31 -14.73
N VAL A 41 1.43 -9.50 -14.59
CA VAL A 41 1.54 -8.17 -15.19
C VAL A 41 2.93 -7.94 -15.74
N ASN A 42 2.99 -7.17 -16.82
CA ASN A 42 4.23 -6.62 -17.37
C ASN A 42 3.90 -5.37 -18.17
N PHE A 43 3.89 -4.21 -17.50
CA PHE A 43 3.54 -2.95 -18.15
C PHE A 43 4.44 -1.80 -17.68
N LYS A 44 4.46 -0.74 -18.48
CA LYS A 44 5.10 0.54 -18.13
C LYS A 44 4.04 1.62 -17.89
N PHE A 45 4.39 2.60 -17.06
CA PHE A 45 3.51 3.69 -16.65
C PHE A 45 4.29 4.96 -16.25
N GLY A 46 3.54 6.02 -15.95
CA GLY A 46 4.05 7.35 -15.65
C GLY A 46 4.59 8.11 -16.87
N TYR A 47 5.06 9.34 -16.66
CA TYR A 47 5.61 10.19 -17.72
C TYR A 47 6.69 9.48 -18.55
N LYS A 48 6.48 9.41 -19.87
CA LYS A 48 7.35 8.72 -20.84
C LYS A 48 7.64 7.25 -20.47
N GLU A 49 6.70 6.57 -19.82
CA GLU A 49 6.80 5.14 -19.49
C GLU A 49 8.04 4.77 -18.67
N ARG A 50 8.51 5.71 -17.83
CA ARG A 50 9.76 5.54 -17.07
C ARG A 50 9.67 4.52 -15.96
N HIS A 51 8.46 4.16 -15.52
CA HIS A 51 8.24 3.16 -14.49
C HIS A 51 7.73 1.87 -15.10
N LYS A 52 8.09 0.74 -14.49
CA LYS A 52 7.66 -0.60 -14.86
C LYS A 52 7.19 -1.38 -13.65
N ILE A 53 6.15 -2.20 -13.82
CA ILE A 53 5.79 -3.26 -12.89
C ILE A 53 5.81 -4.60 -13.65
N LYS A 54 6.43 -5.62 -13.06
CA LYS A 54 6.46 -6.99 -13.56
C LYS A 54 6.26 -7.98 -12.42
N GLY A 55 5.51 -9.05 -12.64
CA GLY A 55 5.36 -10.15 -11.69
C GLY A 55 3.97 -10.79 -11.76
N PRO A 56 3.59 -11.61 -10.77
CA PRO A 56 4.42 -12.00 -9.63
C PRO A 56 5.63 -12.87 -10.05
N ILE A 57 6.71 -12.80 -9.28
CA ILE A 57 7.82 -13.77 -9.33
C ILE A 57 8.01 -14.37 -7.94
N ILE A 58 8.55 -15.57 -7.85
CA ILE A 58 9.02 -16.11 -6.57
C ILE A 58 10.38 -15.47 -6.26
N TRP A 59 10.49 -14.85 -5.09
CA TRP A 59 11.73 -14.25 -4.60
C TRP A 59 12.07 -14.83 -3.23
N GLN A 60 13.33 -15.22 -3.06
CA GLN A 60 13.85 -15.70 -1.79
C GLN A 60 14.42 -14.52 -1.00
N ASN A 61 13.84 -14.28 0.18
CA ASN A 61 14.33 -13.26 1.09
C ASN A 61 15.58 -13.78 1.80
N SER A 62 16.77 -13.25 1.48
CA SER A 62 18.02 -13.68 2.10
C SER A 62 18.15 -13.35 3.59
N LYS A 63 17.24 -12.54 4.16
CA LYS A 63 17.21 -12.25 5.61
C LYS A 63 16.29 -13.17 6.40
N THR A 64 15.20 -13.65 5.81
CA THR A 64 14.24 -14.56 6.48
C THR A 64 14.30 -16.00 5.94
N ASN A 65 15.01 -16.23 4.84
CA ASN A 65 15.04 -17.46 4.04
C ASN A 65 13.68 -17.91 3.48
N GLU A 66 12.66 -17.06 3.54
CA GLU A 66 11.34 -17.35 3.01
C GLU A 66 11.27 -17.09 1.50
N SER A 67 10.55 -17.95 0.79
CA SER A 67 10.18 -17.72 -0.61
C SER A 67 8.81 -17.06 -0.68
N ILE A 68 8.75 -15.86 -1.24
CA ILE A 68 7.52 -15.06 -1.31
C ILE A 68 7.23 -14.62 -2.75
N LYS A 69 5.94 -14.58 -3.12
CA LYS A 69 5.49 -14.01 -4.40
C LYS A 69 5.62 -12.49 -4.33
N VAL A 70 6.32 -11.87 -5.27
CA VAL A 70 6.53 -10.42 -5.30
C VAL A 70 6.32 -9.83 -6.69
N TYR A 71 5.90 -8.57 -6.74
CA TYR A 71 6.02 -7.72 -7.91
C TYR A 71 7.32 -6.91 -7.87
N VAL A 72 7.99 -6.82 -9.01
CA VAL A 72 9.12 -5.93 -9.22
C VAL A 72 8.58 -4.61 -9.77
N ARG A 73 8.75 -3.52 -9.01
CA ARG A 73 8.52 -2.16 -9.49
C ARG A 73 9.86 -1.47 -9.70
N SER A 74 10.14 -1.04 -10.92
CA SER A 74 11.44 -0.46 -11.27
C SER A 74 11.34 0.81 -12.11
N ARG A 75 12.44 1.55 -12.15
CA ARG A 75 12.68 2.68 -13.05
C ARG A 75 14.16 2.89 -13.26
N TYR A 76 14.57 3.43 -14.40
CA TYR A 76 15.93 3.93 -14.56
C TYR A 76 16.10 5.25 -13.80
N SER A 77 17.20 5.39 -13.06
CA SER A 77 17.58 6.62 -12.38
C SER A 77 18.80 7.22 -13.03
N LYS A 78 18.61 8.35 -13.73
CA LYS A 78 19.74 9.11 -14.31
C LYS A 78 20.73 9.57 -13.25
N LYS A 79 20.27 9.93 -12.05
CA LYS A 79 21.12 10.38 -10.94
C LYS A 79 22.08 9.29 -10.44
N GLU A 80 21.61 8.05 -10.44
CA GLU A 80 22.36 6.91 -9.90
C GLU A 80 22.97 6.05 -11.02
N ASP A 81 22.75 6.47 -12.27
CA ASP A 81 23.06 5.77 -13.51
C ASP A 81 22.78 4.26 -13.49
N LYS A 82 21.63 3.88 -12.91
CA LYS A 82 21.24 2.48 -12.76
C LYS A 82 19.74 2.29 -12.67
N GLU A 83 19.31 1.05 -12.84
CA GLU A 83 17.94 0.65 -12.53
C GLU A 83 17.71 0.63 -11.01
N ILE A 84 16.72 1.38 -10.55
CA ILE A 84 16.20 1.30 -9.19
C ILE A 84 15.02 0.35 -9.20
N SER A 85 15.08 -0.70 -8.40
CA SER A 85 14.04 -1.70 -8.26
C SER A 85 13.62 -1.88 -6.80
N GLN A 86 12.34 -2.17 -6.63
CA GLN A 86 11.70 -2.47 -5.37
C GLN A 86 10.85 -3.73 -5.53
N LEU A 87 10.86 -4.58 -4.52
CA LEU A 87 9.99 -5.76 -4.47
C LEU A 87 8.79 -5.46 -3.58
N TRP A 88 7.60 -5.82 -4.05
CA TRP A 88 6.33 -5.52 -3.41
C TRP A 88 5.50 -6.79 -3.26
N THR A 89 4.86 -6.96 -2.12
CA THR A 89 3.94 -8.09 -1.89
C THR A 89 2.88 -7.71 -0.86
N VAL A 90 1.95 -8.63 -0.64
CA VAL A 90 0.92 -8.59 0.38
C VAL A 90 1.56 -8.85 1.74
N THR A 91 1.25 -8.01 2.71
CA THR A 91 1.82 -8.04 4.07
C THR A 91 0.73 -7.76 5.10
N ASN A 92 1.09 -7.88 6.38
CA ASN A 92 0.22 -7.53 7.51
C ASN A 92 -1.14 -8.22 7.42
N ASN A 93 -1.13 -9.55 7.27
CA ASN A 93 -2.34 -10.38 7.20
C ASN A 93 -3.37 -9.86 6.18
N ASN A 94 -2.93 -9.69 4.92
CA ASN A 94 -3.81 -9.28 3.82
C ASN A 94 -4.37 -7.85 3.94
N GLN A 95 -3.76 -6.98 4.75
CA GLN A 95 -4.24 -5.59 4.94
C GLN A 95 -3.41 -4.55 4.18
N CYS A 96 -2.20 -4.89 3.75
CA CYS A 96 -1.33 -3.97 3.03
C CYS A 96 -0.64 -4.63 1.84
N LEU A 97 -0.43 -3.83 0.79
CA LEU A 97 0.66 -4.05 -0.15
C LEU A 97 1.87 -3.22 0.30
N GLY A 98 3.00 -3.91 0.46
CA GLY A 98 4.20 -3.40 1.11
C GLY A 98 5.46 -3.65 0.29
N ARG A 99 6.42 -2.72 0.41
CA ARG A 99 7.79 -3.00 -0.04
C ARG A 99 8.43 -3.99 0.91
N VAL A 100 9.08 -5.01 0.35
CA VAL A 100 9.91 -5.98 1.09
C VAL A 100 11.40 -5.87 0.76
N PHE A 101 11.74 -5.22 -0.36
CA PHE A 101 13.12 -4.95 -0.74
C PHE A 101 13.25 -3.62 -1.53
N ASP A 102 14.38 -2.93 -1.37
CA ASP A 102 14.74 -1.71 -2.11
C ASP A 102 16.25 -1.70 -2.44
N ASN A 103 16.58 -1.81 -3.73
CA ASN A 103 17.96 -2.02 -4.18
C ASN A 103 18.88 -0.80 -4.01
N ARG A 104 18.35 0.39 -3.69
CA ARG A 104 19.17 1.60 -3.53
C ARG A 104 20.17 1.50 -2.40
N ASN A 105 19.78 0.85 -1.30
CA ASN A 105 20.60 0.68 -0.10
C ASN A 105 20.60 -0.78 0.39
N ASN A 106 20.37 -1.74 -0.52
CA ASN A 106 20.19 -3.15 -0.21
C ASN A 106 19.28 -3.41 1.01
N ARG A 107 18.13 -2.71 1.02
CA ARG A 107 17.28 -2.59 2.21
C ARG A 107 16.18 -3.63 2.18
N PHE A 108 16.15 -4.48 3.20
CA PHE A 108 15.09 -5.45 3.45
C PHE A 108 14.07 -4.86 4.40
N ILE A 109 12.79 -5.17 4.17
CA ILE A 109 11.69 -4.62 4.94
C ILE A 109 10.72 -5.74 5.26
N GLU A 110 10.54 -6.01 6.54
CA GLU A 110 9.49 -6.89 7.05
C GLU A 110 8.25 -6.05 7.36
N ASN A 111 7.05 -6.58 7.07
CA ASN A 111 5.77 -5.91 7.33
C ASN A 111 5.69 -4.49 6.75
N GLY A 112 6.31 -4.25 5.59
CA GLY A 112 6.15 -3.01 4.86
C GLY A 112 4.66 -2.73 4.61
N CYS A 113 4.20 -1.49 4.77
CA CYS A 113 2.82 -1.12 4.42
C CYS A 113 2.82 0.25 3.74
N LYS A 114 2.34 0.32 2.49
CA LYS A 114 2.29 1.57 1.72
C LYS A 114 0.99 1.75 0.92
N PHE A 115 0.27 0.68 0.63
CA PHE A 115 -1.02 0.73 -0.03
C PHE A 115 -1.99 -0.19 0.73
N PRO A 116 -3.21 0.27 1.08
CA PRO A 116 -4.18 -0.58 1.75
C PRO A 116 -4.76 -1.60 0.78
N ILE A 117 -4.99 -2.82 1.24
CA ILE A 117 -5.70 -3.87 0.50
C ILE A 117 -6.62 -4.63 1.47
N GLY A 118 -7.52 -5.44 0.94
CA GLY A 118 -8.51 -6.15 1.77
C GLY A 118 -9.62 -5.21 2.22
N PHE A 119 -10.34 -5.59 3.29
CA PHE A 119 -11.48 -4.82 3.78
C PHE A 119 -11.06 -3.60 4.61
N TRP A 120 -11.61 -2.44 4.22
CA TRP A 120 -11.41 -1.15 4.87
C TRP A 120 -12.70 -0.35 4.88
N LYS A 121 -12.83 0.57 5.84
CA LYS A 121 -13.91 1.56 5.89
C LYS A 121 -13.41 2.94 5.54
N GLN A 122 -14.27 3.77 4.97
CA GLN A 122 -13.98 5.20 4.89
C GLN A 122 -13.79 5.80 6.29
N GLY A 123 -12.78 6.66 6.45
CA GLY A 123 -12.39 7.25 7.73
C GLY A 123 -11.56 6.33 8.63
N GLU A 124 -11.42 5.05 8.30
CA GLU A 124 -10.64 4.11 9.10
C GLU A 124 -9.14 4.45 9.07
N SER A 125 -8.50 4.32 10.23
CA SER A 125 -7.06 4.48 10.39
C SER A 125 -6.45 3.26 11.04
N ARG A 126 -5.45 2.64 10.38
CA ARG A 126 -4.67 1.52 10.94
C ARG A 126 -3.18 1.86 10.94
N SER A 127 -2.46 1.34 11.93
CA SER A 127 -1.01 1.53 12.05
C SER A 127 -0.28 0.19 12.07
N PHE A 128 0.83 0.12 11.33
CA PHE A 128 1.62 -1.08 11.12
C PHE A 128 3.09 -0.82 11.43
N THR A 129 3.75 -1.76 12.12
CA THR A 129 5.19 -1.66 12.38
C THR A 129 5.95 -2.39 11.29
N SER A 130 6.82 -1.68 10.58
CA SER A 130 7.76 -2.26 9.62
C SER A 130 9.17 -2.31 10.20
N ASN A 131 9.80 -3.48 10.16
CA ASN A 131 11.21 -3.65 10.53
C ASN A 131 12.08 -3.47 9.28
N TYR A 132 13.11 -2.64 9.41
CA TYR A 132 14.05 -2.33 8.33
C TYR A 132 15.41 -2.93 8.67
N PHE A 133 15.99 -3.64 7.71
CA PHE A 133 17.37 -4.10 7.73
C PHE A 133 18.11 -3.39 6.60
N ASP A 134 18.95 -2.43 6.96
CA ASP A 134 19.65 -1.55 6.03
C ASP A 134 21.15 -1.65 6.30
N GLU A 135 21.94 -1.95 5.27
CA GLU A 135 23.39 -2.13 5.42
C GLU A 135 24.10 -0.88 5.94
N ARG A 136 23.58 0.32 5.64
CA ARG A 136 24.21 1.59 6.01
C ARG A 136 23.71 2.10 7.36
N LYS A 137 22.42 1.95 7.64
CA LYS A 137 21.77 2.51 8.83
C LYS A 137 21.58 1.51 9.98
N GLY A 138 21.91 0.25 9.75
CA GLY A 138 21.59 -0.85 10.66
C GLY A 138 20.08 -1.10 10.72
N ASN A 139 19.66 -1.75 11.80
CA ASN A 139 18.27 -2.16 11.99
C ASN A 139 17.45 -1.06 12.66
N TYR A 140 16.27 -0.76 12.12
CA TYR A 140 15.37 0.23 12.70
C TYR A 140 13.91 -0.09 12.38
N LYS A 141 13.00 0.54 13.14
CA LYS A 141 11.56 0.39 12.95
C LYS A 141 10.94 1.66 12.43
N ARG A 142 9.89 1.54 11.61
CA ARG A 142 8.99 2.65 11.29
C ARG A 142 7.55 2.22 11.48
N ILE A 143 6.73 3.15 11.97
CA ILE A 143 5.28 2.97 12.04
C ILE A 143 4.68 3.57 10.78
N LYS A 144 3.85 2.80 10.09
CA LYS A 144 3.11 3.19 8.89
C LYS A 144 1.65 3.33 9.28
N THR A 145 1.11 4.53 9.16
CA THR A 145 -0.32 4.76 9.39
C THR A 145 -0.98 5.01 8.05
N ILE A 146 -2.06 4.29 7.77
CA ILE A 146 -2.94 4.56 6.63
C ILE A 146 -4.27 5.03 7.18
N THR A 147 -4.77 6.14 6.63
CA THR A 147 -6.11 6.64 6.90
C THR A 147 -6.87 6.74 5.58
N ILE A 148 -7.99 6.03 5.48
CA ILE A 148 -8.84 6.05 4.29
C ILE A 148 -9.64 7.34 4.27
N LEU A 149 -9.42 8.17 3.24
CA LEU A 149 -10.06 9.48 3.10
C LEU A 149 -11.30 9.41 2.21
N ASN A 150 -11.23 8.63 1.13
CA ASN A 150 -12.37 8.32 0.27
C ASN A 150 -12.32 6.85 -0.13
N LEU A 151 -13.44 6.15 0.04
CA LEU A 151 -13.63 4.77 -0.40
C LEU A 151 -15.11 4.56 -0.70
N GLU A 152 -15.43 4.43 -1.99
CA GLU A 152 -16.78 4.20 -2.47
C GLU A 152 -16.85 2.83 -3.14
N ASN A 153 -18.01 2.18 -3.05
CA ASN A 153 -18.25 0.89 -3.67
C ASN A 153 -18.72 1.08 -5.12
N ASN A 154 -17.88 1.66 -5.97
CA ASN A 154 -18.19 1.79 -7.39
C ASN A 154 -16.96 1.58 -8.29
N ASP A 155 -17.15 0.94 -9.45
CA ASP A 155 -16.07 0.56 -10.37
C ASP A 155 -15.33 1.76 -11.02
N LYS A 156 -15.75 2.99 -10.73
CA LYS A 156 -15.16 4.24 -11.21
C LYS A 156 -14.51 5.07 -10.08
N SER A 157 -14.79 4.76 -8.82
CA SER A 157 -14.34 5.57 -7.69
C SER A 157 -12.88 5.35 -7.42
N CYS A 158 -12.21 6.44 -7.11
CA CYS A 158 -10.82 6.40 -6.72
C CYS A 158 -10.72 6.16 -5.22
N LEU A 159 -9.86 5.24 -4.82
CA LEU A 159 -9.40 5.15 -3.45
C LEU A 159 -8.52 6.38 -3.17
N LYS A 160 -8.83 7.12 -2.12
CA LYS A 160 -7.97 8.19 -1.60
C LYS A 160 -7.60 7.88 -0.15
N PHE A 161 -6.31 7.95 0.17
CA PHE A 161 -5.83 7.70 1.53
C PHE A 161 -4.62 8.56 1.89
N ASN A 162 -4.52 8.92 3.17
CA ASN A 162 -3.30 9.47 3.74
C ASN A 162 -2.40 8.30 4.18
N TRP A 163 -1.13 8.35 3.80
CA TRP A 163 -0.10 7.46 4.32
C TRP A 163 0.97 8.27 5.04
N LYS A 164 1.18 7.93 6.31
CA LYS A 164 2.17 8.55 7.19
C LYS A 164 3.21 7.52 7.62
N SER A 165 4.47 7.93 7.68
CA SER A 165 5.57 7.12 8.18
C SER A 165 6.29 7.86 9.29
N SER A 166 6.32 7.28 10.48
CA SER A 166 7.06 7.82 11.63
C SER A 166 8.16 6.89 12.13
N GLN A 167 9.13 7.45 12.85
CA GLN A 167 10.20 6.75 13.54
C GLN A 167 10.48 7.47 14.85
N LYS A 168 10.48 6.75 15.97
CA LYS A 168 10.72 7.31 17.31
C LYS A 168 9.83 8.56 17.58
N GLY A 169 8.54 8.47 17.23
CA GLY A 169 7.57 9.55 17.41
C GLY A 169 7.63 10.68 16.36
N THR A 170 8.68 10.76 15.54
CA THR A 170 8.82 11.82 14.53
C THR A 170 8.28 11.38 13.18
N VAL A 171 7.47 12.23 12.52
CA VAL A 171 7.00 12.00 11.14
C VAL A 171 8.17 12.22 10.18
N ILE A 172 8.48 11.22 9.36
CA ILE A 172 9.56 11.27 8.37
C ILE A 172 9.02 11.58 6.98
N ASP A 173 7.82 11.10 6.68
CA ASP A 173 7.21 11.18 5.37
C ASP A 173 5.70 11.06 5.52
N GLU A 174 4.95 11.85 4.76
CA GLU A 174 3.50 11.88 4.76
C GLU A 174 3.02 12.27 3.36
N ASN A 175 2.11 11.49 2.80
CA ASN A 175 1.60 11.73 1.46
C ASN A 175 0.14 11.30 1.37
N ILE A 176 -0.65 12.08 0.64
CA ILE A 176 -1.98 11.67 0.21
C ILE A 176 -1.85 11.01 -1.16
N TYR A 177 -2.40 9.81 -1.29
CA TYR A 177 -2.44 9.08 -2.54
C TYR A 177 -3.88 8.96 -3.05
N GLU A 178 -4.01 8.90 -4.37
CA GLU A 178 -5.26 8.62 -5.07
C GLU A 178 -5.01 7.57 -6.15
N TYR A 179 -5.80 6.51 -6.14
CA TYR A 179 -5.73 5.40 -7.11
C TYR A 179 -7.11 5.19 -7.69
N CYS A 180 -7.22 5.32 -9.01
CA CYS A 180 -8.48 5.13 -9.73
C CYS A 180 -8.41 3.90 -10.63
N PRO A 181 -9.50 3.11 -10.73
CA PRO A 181 -9.59 2.02 -11.69
C PRO A 181 -9.27 2.49 -13.11
N ARG A 182 -8.53 1.66 -13.87
CA ARG A 182 -8.17 1.88 -15.29
C ARG A 182 -7.41 3.19 -15.59
N LYS A 183 -7.01 3.96 -14.57
CA LYS A 183 -6.03 5.03 -14.71
C LYS A 183 -4.69 4.46 -14.25
N ARG A 184 -3.83 4.07 -15.20
CA ARG A 184 -2.44 3.77 -14.88
C ARG A 184 -1.86 4.95 -14.14
N LEU A 185 -1.16 4.69 -13.02
CA LEU A 185 -0.49 5.71 -12.20
C LEU A 185 0.25 6.68 -13.12
N ARG A 186 -0.20 7.95 -13.16
CA ARG A 186 0.46 9.00 -13.94
C ARG A 186 1.67 9.55 -13.19
#